data_AF-A0A967T284-F1
#
_entry.id   AF-A0A967T284-F1
#
_cell.length_a   1.000
_cell.length_b   1.000
_cell.length_c   1.000
_cell.angle_alpha   90.00
_cell.angle_beta   90.00
_cell.angle_gamma   90.00
#
_symmetry.space_group_name_H-M   'P 1'
#
loop_
_entity.id
_entity.type
_entity.pdbx_description
1 polymer ?
#
loop_
_entity_poly.entity_id
_entity_poly.type
_entity_poly.pdbx_seq_one_letter_code
_entity_poly.pdbx_strand_id
1 'polypeptide(L)' 'SSEVQNNLDHPIGPFLYTVSTMHCMTVSLAQDGMGLGTMWGKEMALEMLQKAGFRNVEVKNLEHDFQNNYYIVRK' A
#
# COMPACT_ATOMS: atom_id res chain seq x y z
N SER A 1 1.80 4.51 5.67
CA SER A 1 2.33 5.64 4.89
C SER A 1 3.16 5.13 3.74
N SER A 2 3.28 5.88 2.65
CA SER A 2 4.23 5.63 1.55
C SER A 2 5.68 5.95 1.92
N GLU A 3 5.89 6.81 2.92
CA GLU A 3 7.19 7.15 3.51
C GLU A 3 7.57 6.21 4.66
N VAL A 4 8.82 5.73 4.69
CA VAL A 4 9.29 4.68 5.62
C VAL A 4 9.34 5.14 7.07
N GLN A 5 9.77 6.37 7.32
CA GLN A 5 9.89 6.98 8.65
C GLN A 5 8.55 7.05 9.39
N ASN A 6 7.44 7.09 8.65
CA ASN A 6 6.09 7.15 9.22
C ASN A 6 5.53 5.75 9.56
N ASN A 7 6.27 4.68 9.25
CA ASN A 7 5.84 3.30 9.46
C ASN A 7 6.60 2.60 10.61
N LEU A 8 7.41 3.35 11.37
CA LEU A 8 8.26 2.79 12.43
C LEU A 8 7.43 2.20 13.60
N ASP A 9 6.27 2.78 13.88
CA ASP A 9 5.37 2.31 14.95
C ASP A 9 4.42 1.18 14.48
N HIS A 10 4.55 0.72 13.23
CA HIS A 10 3.67 -0.34 12.72
C HIS A 10 3.98 -1.68 13.42
N PRO A 11 2.99 -2.37 14.01
CA PRO A 11 3.21 -3.55 14.88
C PRO A 11 4.07 -4.65 14.24
N ILE A 12 3.94 -4.82 12.94
CA ILE A 12 4.69 -5.79 12.12
C ILE A 12 5.44 -5.11 10.95
N GLY A 13 5.77 -3.83 11.09
CA GLY A 13 6.43 -3.04 10.04
C GLY A 13 7.65 -3.73 9.43
N PRO A 14 8.65 -4.15 10.23
CA PRO A 14 9.83 -4.85 9.73
C PRO A 14 9.48 -6.09 8.88
N PHE A 15 8.54 -6.91 9.34
CA PHE A 15 8.10 -8.10 8.61
C PHE A 15 7.48 -7.74 7.25
N LEU A 16 6.58 -6.75 7.20
CA LEU A 16 5.96 -6.31 5.95
C LEU A 16 6.98 -5.72 4.97
N TYR A 17 7.99 -5.00 5.46
CA TYR A 17 9.09 -4.55 4.61
C TYR A 17 9.96 -5.69 4.10
N THR A 18 10.25 -6.71 4.92
CA THR A 18 10.95 -7.92 4.47
C THR A 18 10.16 -8.64 3.37
N VAL A 19 8.85 -8.85 3.56
CA VAL A 19 8.00 -9.44 2.52
C VAL A 19 8.00 -8.57 1.25
N SER A 20 7.98 -7.25 1.41
CA SER A 20 8.05 -6.31 0.29
C SER A 20 9.34 -6.51 -0.51
N THR A 21 10.51 -6.41 0.13
CA THR A 21 11.82 -6.42 -0.54
C THR A 21 12.30 -7.80 -0.95
N MET A 22 11.77 -8.88 -0.36
CA MET A 22 12.17 -10.24 -0.69
C MET A 22 11.14 -10.98 -1.56
N HIS A 23 9.96 -10.40 -1.81
CA HIS A 23 8.93 -11.02 -2.65
C HIS A 23 8.12 -10.02 -3.49
N CYS A 24 7.26 -9.19 -2.90
CA CYS A 24 6.25 -8.45 -3.67
C CYS A 24 6.86 -7.43 -4.64
N MET A 25 7.89 -6.71 -4.19
CA MET A 25 8.63 -5.76 -5.02
C MET A 25 9.45 -6.49 -6.09
N THR A 26 10.19 -7.53 -5.70
CA THR A 26 11.12 -8.25 -6.58
C THR A 26 10.41 -8.98 -7.70
N VAL A 27 9.27 -9.62 -7.43
CA VAL A 27 8.43 -10.28 -8.45
C VAL A 27 7.88 -9.25 -9.45
N SER A 28 7.49 -8.05 -8.99
CA SER A 28 7.05 -6.98 -9.89
C SER A 28 8.19 -6.48 -10.77
N LEU A 29 9.37 -6.22 -10.19
CA LEU A 29 10.54 -5.74 -10.92
C LEU A 29 11.07 -6.76 -11.93
N ALA A 30 11.00 -8.06 -11.62
CA ALA A 30 11.40 -9.13 -12.53
C ALA A 30 10.57 -9.20 -13.82
N GLN A 31 9.41 -8.54 -13.85
CA GLN A 31 8.53 -8.41 -15.02
C GLN A 31 8.46 -6.95 -15.53
N ASP A 32 9.50 -6.15 -15.29
CA ASP A 32 9.56 -4.71 -15.65
C ASP A 32 8.40 -3.87 -15.09
N GLY A 33 7.80 -4.31 -13.98
CA GLY A 33 6.74 -3.62 -13.28
C GLY A 33 7.25 -2.48 -12.38
N MET A 34 6.32 -1.74 -11.77
CA MET A 34 6.64 -0.54 -10.98
C MET A 34 7.36 -0.81 -9.65
N GLY A 35 7.37 -2.04 -9.13
CA GLY A 35 8.09 -2.36 -7.90
C GLY A 35 7.58 -1.62 -6.66
N LEU A 36 6.28 -1.33 -6.58
CA LEU A 36 5.71 -0.56 -5.44
C LEU A 36 5.87 -1.29 -4.10
N GLY A 37 5.81 -2.63 -4.12
CA GLY A 37 5.96 -3.47 -2.94
C GLY A 37 4.74 -3.46 -2.01
N THR A 38 4.84 -4.19 -0.90
CA THR A 38 3.75 -4.39 0.05
C THR A 38 3.42 -3.11 0.82
N MET A 39 4.44 -2.32 1.16
CA MET A 39 4.35 -1.10 1.96
C MET A 39 4.23 0.18 1.13
N TRP A 40 3.71 0.10 -0.11
CA TRP A 40 3.52 1.24 -1.01
C TRP A 40 2.68 2.39 -0.45
N GLY A 41 1.83 2.11 0.55
CA GLY A 41 1.16 3.12 1.36
C GLY A 41 -0.18 3.61 0.80
N LYS A 42 -0.94 4.28 1.68
CA LYS A 42 -2.29 4.77 1.37
C LYS A 42 -2.26 5.96 0.43
N GLU A 43 -1.24 6.79 0.57
CA GLU A 43 -1.05 8.02 -0.19
C GLU A 43 -0.85 7.70 -1.67
N MET A 44 0.09 6.79 -1.97
CA MET A 44 0.30 6.29 -3.33
C MET A 44 -0.96 5.60 -3.89
N ALA A 45 -1.66 4.80 -3.08
CA ALA A 45 -2.89 4.13 -3.52
C ALA A 45 -3.98 5.15 -3.93
N LEU A 46 -4.18 6.21 -3.14
CA LEU A 46 -5.14 7.27 -3.45
C LEU A 46 -4.72 8.07 -4.70
N GLU A 47 -3.43 8.38 -4.84
CA GLU A 47 -2.91 9.08 -6.01
C GLU A 47 -3.14 8.27 -7.29
N MET A 48 -2.89 6.96 -7.26
CA MET A 48 -3.11 6.08 -8.41
C MET A 48 -4.60 5.94 -8.75
N LEU A 49 -5.49 5.84 -7.76
CA LEU A 49 -6.94 5.84 -7.98
C LEU A 49 -7.41 7.15 -8.64
N GLN A 50 -6.88 8.28 -8.18
CA GLN A 50 -7.17 9.59 -8.76
C GLN A 50 -6.66 9.68 -10.21
N LYS A 51 -5.44 9.23 -10.48
CA LYS A 51 -4.86 9.17 -11.83
C LYS A 51 -5.66 8.28 -12.78
N ALA A 52 -6.28 7.22 -12.26
CA ALA A 52 -7.20 6.36 -13.02
C ALA A 52 -8.59 7.00 -13.26
N GLY A 53 -8.85 8.20 -12.72
CA GLY A 53 -10.09 8.95 -12.92
C GLY A 53 -11.13 8.77 -11.81
N PHE A 54 -10.85 7.99 -10.78
CA PHE A 54 -11.76 7.83 -9.64
C PHE A 54 -11.69 9.05 -8.72
N ARG A 55 -12.81 9.74 -8.55
CA ARG A 55 -12.89 10.95 -7.70
C ARG A 55 -13.59 10.71 -6.37
N ASN A 56 -14.37 9.64 -6.25
CA ASN A 56 -15.10 9.28 -5.04
C ASN A 56 -14.48 8.02 -4.44
N VAL A 57 -13.53 8.23 -3.54
CA VAL A 57 -12.81 7.17 -2.83
C VAL A 57 -12.97 7.38 -1.33
N GLU A 58 -13.49 6.37 -0.65
CA GLU A 58 -13.54 6.30 0.81
C GLU A 58 -12.56 5.22 1.29
N VAL A 59 -11.84 5.49 2.38
CA VAL A 59 -10.95 4.51 3.00
C VAL A 59 -11.48 4.18 4.39
N LYS A 60 -11.73 2.89 4.63
CA LYS A 60 -12.13 2.35 5.93
C LYS A 60 -11.03 1.49 6.51
N ASN A 61 -11.00 1.44 7.84
CA ASN A 61 -10.18 0.52 8.61
C ASN A 61 -11.11 -0.30 9.52
N LEU A 62 -10.75 -1.56 9.73
CA LEU A 62 -11.44 -2.45 10.65
C LEU A 62 -10.53 -2.66 11.86
N GLU A 63 -11.09 -2.56 13.07
CA GLU A 63 -10.31 -2.64 14.31
C GLU A 63 -9.52 -3.94 14.45
N HIS A 64 -10.06 -5.05 13.95
CA HIS A 64 -9.41 -6.36 13.98
C HIS A 64 -8.37 -6.55 12.86
N ASP A 65 -8.31 -5.66 11.88
CA ASP A 65 -7.43 -5.74 10.72
C ASP A 65 -6.54 -4.50 10.64
N PHE A 66 -5.52 -4.53 11.49
CA PHE A 66 -4.51 -3.47 11.56
C PHE A 66 -3.58 -3.41 10.34
N GLN A 67 -3.63 -4.42 9.45
CA GLN A 67 -2.75 -4.53 8.30
C GLN A 67 -3.34 -3.85 7.05
N ASN A 68 -4.65 -3.93 6.85
CA ASN A 68 -5.27 -3.54 5.59
C ASN A 68 -6.06 -2.22 5.66
N ASN A 69 -6.04 -1.50 4.53
CA ASN A 69 -6.96 -0.41 4.24
C ASN A 69 -8.03 -0.92 3.26
N TYR A 70 -9.29 -0.60 3.52
CA TYR A 70 -10.42 -0.97 2.67
C TYR A 70 -10.82 0.24 1.83
N TYR A 71 -10.47 0.21 0.54
CA TYR A 71 -10.77 1.28 -0.41
C TYR A 71 -12.13 1.02 -1.08
N ILE A 72 -13.10 1.89 -0.82
CA ILE A 72 -14.44 1.86 -1.40
C ILE A 72 -14.50 2.94 -2.49
N VAL A 73 -14.57 2.51 -3.75
CA VAL A 73 -14.51 3.40 -4.91
C VAL A 73 -15.87 3.43 -5.60
N ARG A 74 -16.40 4.64 -5.86
CA ARG A 74 -17.67 4.85 -6.57
C ARG A 74 -17.42 5.59 -7.88
N LYS A 75 -18.19 5.23 -8.91
CA LYS A 75 -18.18 5.87 -10.23
C LYS A 75 -19.07 7.11 -10.24
#